data_AF-A0AAG5CV22-F1
#
_entry.id   AF-A0AAG5CV22-F1
#
_cell.length_a   1.000
_cell.length_b   1.000
_cell.length_c   1.000
_cell.angle_alpha   90.00
_cell.angle_beta   90.00
_cell.angle_gamma   90.00
#
_symmetry.space_group_name_H-M   'P 1'
#
loop_
_entity.id
_entity.type
_entity.pdbx_description
1 polymer ?
#
loop_
_entity_poly.entity_id
_entity_poly.type
_entity_poly.pdbx_seq_one_letter_code
_entity_poly.pdbx_strand_id
1 'polypeptide(L)'
;MEYNQDELSAPAWLNDEFFVHVIREFAHDQAITLAAKCQIRPGTKAGDHFASVMYRTTVRYRTAGGEQSLDLIMKLKPATEGFKKDLLDGEDFFDREMRIYKEVLPEVDRMLRSIGEEYNYPRLVYTSTTPHTIIILEDISSQGWRMKGLIESFEEMQPTINNIAKFHAASVLLAHNDPLFAAQYRCTIANTFRSMQSMSDTCFASFVKFLRDTLKLPELVESVEKFHQQLDGRLQAAYSTSTTCANVLIHGDFHFKNLLHLQRADQIVDTMFVDYQMSSWSSQVVDLYYLTYMIPEQSVKDGHRDEIIYSYYRVFREILERLNFEGRIPTLIDLQTELLRQGSLEFFHYVVFSAFRYIDLSTVDLEAFFLGRLENPALEKKEFIQAMKKELKRFLHQGIIN
;
A
#
# COMPACT_ATOMS: atom_id res chain seq x y z
N MET A 1 -5.06 -16.56 -16.49
CA MET A 1 -4.23 -15.94 -17.55
C MET A 1 -2.92 -15.50 -16.91
N GLU A 2 -1.82 -15.39 -17.67
CA GLU A 2 -0.52 -15.00 -17.09
C GLU A 2 -0.43 -13.49 -16.78
N TYR A 3 -1.11 -12.65 -17.58
CA TYR A 3 -1.13 -11.18 -17.49
C TYR A 3 -2.57 -10.63 -17.57
N ASN A 4 -2.76 -9.36 -17.15
CA ASN A 4 -4.04 -8.66 -17.31
C ASN A 4 -4.34 -8.36 -18.79
N GLN A 5 -5.62 -8.40 -19.21
CA GLN A 5 -6.00 -8.26 -20.63
C GLN A 5 -5.65 -6.90 -21.24
N ASP A 6 -5.75 -5.83 -20.44
CA ASP A 6 -5.42 -4.46 -20.80
C ASP A 6 -3.91 -4.20 -20.92
N GLU A 7 -3.06 -5.15 -20.50
CA GLU A 7 -1.59 -5.09 -20.65
C GLU A 7 -1.07 -5.86 -21.89
N LEU A 8 -1.93 -6.58 -22.60
CA LEU A 8 -1.52 -7.40 -23.75
C LEU A 8 -1.18 -6.59 -25.00
N SER A 9 -1.55 -5.31 -25.05
CA SER A 9 -1.32 -4.45 -26.21
C SER A 9 -1.00 -3.03 -25.78
N ALA A 10 0.29 -2.68 -25.86
CA ALA A 10 0.77 -1.35 -25.53
C ALA A 10 0.18 -0.29 -26.47
N PRO A 11 -0.12 0.93 -25.97
CA PRO A 11 -0.65 1.99 -26.80
C PRO A 11 0.43 2.52 -27.77
N ALA A 12 0.01 2.92 -28.98
CA ALA A 12 0.94 3.25 -30.07
C ALA A 12 1.87 4.46 -29.81
N TRP A 13 1.48 5.35 -28.89
CA TRP A 13 2.28 6.50 -28.48
C TRP A 13 3.46 6.11 -27.56
N LEU A 14 3.38 4.95 -26.90
CA LEU A 14 4.46 4.40 -26.09
C LEU A 14 5.45 3.71 -27.04
N ASN A 15 6.36 4.48 -27.63
CA ASN A 15 7.23 4.04 -28.71
C ASN A 15 8.67 4.56 -28.54
N ASP A 16 9.55 4.23 -29.49
CA ASP A 16 10.96 4.60 -29.46
C ASP A 16 11.20 6.12 -29.32
N GLU A 17 10.40 6.96 -29.97
CA GLU A 17 10.53 8.43 -29.88
C GLU A 17 10.20 8.93 -28.46
N PHE A 18 9.16 8.36 -27.85
CA PHE A 18 8.80 8.64 -26.47
C PHE A 18 9.92 8.23 -25.51
N PHE A 19 10.50 7.02 -25.66
CA PHE A 19 11.59 6.57 -24.79
C PHE A 19 12.87 7.38 -24.96
N VAL A 20 13.17 7.89 -26.16
CA VAL A 20 14.26 8.86 -26.35
C VAL A 20 14.00 10.12 -25.53
N HIS A 21 12.80 10.68 -25.59
CA HIS A 21 12.44 11.87 -24.81
C HIS A 21 12.59 11.63 -23.31
N VAL A 22 12.05 10.52 -22.80
CA VAL A 22 12.14 10.10 -21.39
C VAL A 22 13.59 10.02 -20.92
N ILE A 23 14.46 9.33 -21.65
CA ILE A 23 15.86 9.17 -21.22
C ILE A 23 16.65 10.47 -21.33
N ARG A 24 16.38 11.31 -22.34
CA ARG A 24 17.03 12.63 -22.46
C ARG A 24 16.69 13.54 -21.29
N GLU A 25 15.44 13.51 -20.83
CA GLU A 25 15.00 14.25 -19.64
C GLU A 25 15.68 13.71 -18.39
N PHE A 26 15.61 12.39 -18.17
CA PHE A 26 16.18 11.73 -17.00
C PHE A 26 17.70 11.91 -16.86
N ALA A 27 18.44 11.81 -17.98
CA ALA A 27 19.89 11.95 -17.99
C ALA A 27 20.37 13.39 -18.17
N HIS A 28 19.46 14.34 -18.40
CA HIS A 28 19.77 15.72 -18.77
C HIS A 28 20.74 15.85 -19.97
N ASP A 29 20.61 14.97 -20.95
CA ASP A 29 21.49 14.92 -22.13
C ASP A 29 20.68 14.77 -23.42
N GLN A 30 20.63 15.83 -24.24
CA GLN A 30 19.90 15.87 -25.50
C GLN A 30 20.59 15.12 -26.64
N ALA A 31 21.87 14.76 -26.50
CA ALA A 31 22.62 14.02 -27.51
C ALA A 31 22.31 12.51 -27.49
N ILE A 32 21.58 12.02 -26.47
CA ILE A 32 21.24 10.61 -26.33
C ILE A 32 20.43 10.12 -27.55
N THR A 33 20.77 8.91 -28.00
CA THR A 33 20.07 8.16 -29.05
C THR A 33 19.87 6.72 -28.59
N LEU A 34 18.84 6.04 -29.11
CA LEU A 34 18.65 4.62 -28.82
C LEU A 34 19.72 3.77 -29.51
N ALA A 35 20.20 2.76 -28.80
CA ALA A 35 21.06 1.72 -29.32
C ALA A 35 20.27 0.60 -30.01
N ALA A 36 19.04 0.36 -29.55
CA ALA A 36 18.11 -0.64 -30.09
C ALA A 36 16.65 -0.21 -29.89
N LYS A 37 15.73 -0.83 -30.63
CA LYS A 37 14.28 -0.63 -30.44
C LYS A 37 13.84 -1.10 -29.06
N CYS A 38 12.93 -0.37 -28.44
CA CYS A 38 12.32 -0.74 -27.17
C CYS A 38 11.30 -1.86 -27.37
N GLN A 39 11.34 -2.86 -26.50
CA GLN A 39 10.37 -3.96 -26.50
C GLN A 39 9.49 -3.84 -25.26
N ILE A 40 8.27 -3.37 -25.47
CA ILE A 40 7.28 -3.24 -24.41
C ILE A 40 6.67 -4.61 -24.13
N ARG A 41 6.59 -4.95 -22.85
CA ARG A 41 6.00 -6.19 -22.34
C ARG A 41 5.01 -5.86 -21.20
N PRO A 42 4.03 -6.73 -20.92
CA PRO A 42 3.18 -6.59 -19.74
C PRO A 42 4.01 -6.42 -18.46
N GLY A 43 3.52 -5.60 -17.53
CA GLY A 43 4.29 -5.19 -16.36
C GLY A 43 4.07 -6.08 -15.13
N THR A 44 2.88 -6.69 -15.00
CA THR A 44 2.47 -7.40 -13.79
C THR A 44 1.66 -8.67 -14.08
N LYS A 45 1.66 -9.62 -13.14
CA LYS A 45 0.87 -10.85 -13.29
C LYS A 45 -0.62 -10.55 -13.18
N ALA A 46 -1.44 -11.43 -13.73
CA ALA A 46 -2.89 -11.34 -13.57
C ALA A 46 -3.29 -11.32 -12.08
N GLY A 47 -4.13 -10.36 -11.69
CA GLY A 47 -4.59 -10.20 -10.30
C GLY A 47 -3.70 -9.32 -9.41
N ASP A 48 -2.63 -8.75 -9.96
CA ASP A 48 -1.84 -7.68 -9.33
C ASP A 48 -2.22 -6.30 -9.94
N HIS A 49 -2.06 -5.23 -9.14
CA HIS A 49 -2.27 -3.82 -9.53
C HIS A 49 -3.56 -3.54 -10.33
N PHE A 50 -4.70 -4.02 -9.81
CA PHE A 50 -5.99 -4.03 -10.50
C PHE A 50 -6.41 -2.69 -11.12
N ALA A 51 -6.17 -1.56 -10.46
CA ALA A 51 -6.70 -0.27 -10.91
C ALA A 51 -5.93 0.35 -12.10
N SER A 52 -4.68 -0.04 -12.36
CA SER A 52 -3.81 0.61 -13.36
C SER A 52 -3.38 -0.36 -14.46
N VAL A 53 -2.85 0.18 -15.56
CA VAL A 53 -2.24 -0.61 -16.64
C VAL A 53 -0.72 -0.56 -16.50
N MET A 54 -0.09 -1.72 -16.40
CA MET A 54 1.36 -1.83 -16.14
C MET A 54 2.11 -2.33 -17.37
N TYR A 55 3.22 -1.68 -17.71
CA TYR A 55 4.14 -2.10 -18.76
C TYR A 55 5.58 -2.10 -18.27
N ARG A 56 6.44 -2.89 -18.92
CA ARG A 56 7.89 -2.86 -18.73
C ARG A 56 8.62 -2.74 -20.06
N THR A 57 9.82 -2.20 -20.02
CA THR A 57 10.75 -2.20 -21.16
C THR A 57 12.18 -2.10 -20.66
N THR A 58 13.13 -2.38 -21.54
CA THR A 58 14.56 -2.09 -21.30
C THR A 58 15.01 -1.11 -22.38
N VAL A 59 15.40 0.10 -21.97
CA VAL A 59 15.87 1.13 -22.89
C VAL A 59 17.39 1.04 -22.99
N ARG A 60 17.91 0.68 -24.17
CA ARG A 60 19.34 0.70 -24.46
C ARG A 60 19.67 1.95 -25.25
N TYR A 61 20.60 2.76 -24.76
CA TYR A 61 20.89 4.08 -25.32
C TYR A 61 22.39 4.38 -25.33
N ARG A 62 22.81 5.29 -26.21
CA ARG A 62 24.21 5.71 -26.33
C ARG A 62 24.41 7.09 -25.73
N THR A 63 25.44 7.22 -24.91
CA THR A 63 25.97 8.48 -24.36
C THR A 63 27.39 8.71 -24.88
N ALA A 64 27.99 9.86 -24.57
CA ALA A 64 29.42 10.09 -24.84
C ALA A 64 30.33 9.05 -24.16
N GLY A 65 29.89 8.45 -23.04
CA GLY A 65 30.60 7.41 -22.29
C GLY A 65 30.40 5.98 -22.83
N GLY A 66 29.60 5.80 -23.89
CA GLY A 66 29.30 4.49 -24.46
C GLY A 66 27.83 4.08 -24.34
N GLU A 67 27.56 2.82 -24.65
CA GLU A 67 26.21 2.23 -24.54
C GLU A 67 25.85 1.95 -23.08
N GLN A 68 24.62 2.30 -22.72
CA GLN A 68 24.03 2.14 -21.39
C GLN A 68 22.66 1.47 -21.53
N SER A 69 22.13 0.93 -20.43
CA SER A 69 20.79 0.36 -20.38
C SER A 69 20.07 0.73 -19.10
N LEU A 70 18.77 0.97 -19.19
CA LEU A 70 17.89 1.21 -18.04
C LEU A 70 16.62 0.36 -18.17
N ASP A 71 16.34 -0.45 -17.15
CA ASP A 71 15.10 -1.22 -17.05
C ASP A 71 14.01 -0.30 -16.46
N LEU A 72 12.83 -0.29 -17.06
CA LEU A 72 11.73 0.59 -16.72
C LEU A 72 10.45 -0.19 -16.44
N ILE A 73 9.70 0.27 -15.43
CA ILE A 73 8.32 -0.10 -15.18
C ILE A 73 7.45 1.15 -15.28
N MET A 74 6.29 1.01 -15.95
CA MET A 74 5.42 2.11 -16.33
C MET A 74 4.01 1.82 -15.82
N LYS A 75 3.47 2.74 -15.03
CA LYS A 75 2.09 2.73 -14.53
C LYS A 75 1.29 3.78 -15.28
N LEU A 76 0.27 3.35 -16.01
CA LEU A 76 -0.59 4.21 -16.82
C LEU A 76 -2.00 4.23 -16.24
N LYS A 77 -2.62 5.41 -16.30
CA LYS A 77 -4.06 5.53 -16.05
C LYS A 77 -4.83 4.84 -17.19
N PRO A 78 -5.82 3.97 -16.89
CA PRO A 78 -6.63 3.32 -17.93
C PRO A 78 -7.31 4.35 -18.84
N ALA A 79 -7.16 4.17 -20.16
CA ALA A 79 -7.80 5.03 -21.16
C ALA A 79 -9.23 4.58 -21.53
N THR A 80 -9.52 3.29 -21.33
CA THR A 80 -10.82 2.68 -21.63
C THR A 80 -11.86 3.07 -20.57
N GLU A 81 -13.04 3.48 -21.00
CA GLU A 81 -14.19 3.69 -20.09
C GLU A 81 -14.52 2.40 -19.33
N GLY A 82 -14.84 2.53 -18.04
CA GLY A 82 -15.22 1.41 -17.19
C GLY A 82 -14.81 1.61 -15.73
N PHE A 83 -15.06 0.58 -14.91
CA PHE A 83 -14.93 0.65 -13.45
C PHE A 83 -13.54 1.13 -12.97
N LYS A 84 -12.45 0.64 -13.57
CA LYS A 84 -11.09 1.05 -13.21
C LYS A 84 -10.86 2.55 -13.42
N LYS A 85 -11.40 3.10 -14.51
CA LYS A 85 -11.29 4.54 -14.82
C LYS A 85 -12.15 5.36 -13.87
N ASP A 86 -13.41 4.95 -13.65
CA ASP A 86 -14.32 5.62 -12.71
C ASP A 86 -13.74 5.69 -11.29
N LEU A 87 -13.10 4.60 -10.84
CA LEU A 87 -12.41 4.52 -9.56
C LEU A 87 -11.25 5.52 -9.43
N LEU A 88 -10.58 5.82 -10.54
CA LEU A 88 -9.40 6.69 -10.60
C LEU A 88 -9.70 8.13 -11.06
N ASP A 89 -10.93 8.43 -11.49
CA ASP A 89 -11.33 9.74 -12.01
C ASP A 89 -11.80 10.73 -10.92
N GLY A 90 -12.21 10.23 -9.76
CA GLY A 90 -12.67 11.06 -8.63
C GLY A 90 -11.58 11.46 -7.63
N GLU A 91 -10.40 10.85 -7.71
CA GLU A 91 -9.34 10.98 -6.70
C GLU A 91 -7.99 11.28 -7.35
N ASP A 92 -7.19 12.10 -6.65
CA ASP A 92 -5.82 12.41 -7.03
C ASP A 92 -4.87 11.27 -6.61
N PHE A 93 -5.06 10.06 -7.14
CA PHE A 93 -4.19 8.92 -6.84
C PHE A 93 -2.86 9.02 -7.59
N PHE A 94 -2.92 9.33 -8.89
CA PHE A 94 -1.74 9.45 -9.73
C PHE A 94 -0.90 10.68 -9.38
N ASP A 95 -1.48 11.88 -9.29
CA ASP A 95 -0.65 13.07 -9.01
C ASP A 95 -0.10 13.02 -7.58
N ARG A 96 -0.81 12.38 -6.64
CA ARG A 96 -0.27 12.05 -5.31
C ARG A 96 0.93 11.10 -5.39
N GLU A 97 0.82 9.96 -6.05
CA GLU A 97 1.95 9.04 -6.21
C GLU A 97 3.14 9.73 -6.89
N MET A 98 2.88 10.54 -7.93
CA MET A 98 3.90 11.35 -8.60
C MET A 98 4.62 12.28 -7.64
N ARG A 99 3.87 13.02 -6.79
CA ARG A 99 4.46 13.92 -5.78
C ARG A 99 5.27 13.16 -4.74
N ILE A 100 4.80 12.00 -4.29
CA ILE A 100 5.56 11.17 -3.34
C ILE A 100 6.92 10.79 -3.92
N TYR A 101 6.95 10.25 -5.14
CA TYR A 101 8.20 9.87 -5.80
C TYR A 101 9.11 11.05 -6.15
N LYS A 102 8.53 12.19 -6.52
CA LYS A 102 9.27 13.37 -6.97
C LYS A 102 9.84 14.20 -5.83
N GLU A 103 9.11 14.30 -4.72
CA GLU A 103 9.39 15.27 -3.65
C GLU A 103 9.62 14.59 -2.30
N VAL A 104 8.73 13.69 -1.88
CA VAL A 104 8.76 13.13 -0.51
C VAL A 104 9.86 12.09 -0.33
N LEU A 105 9.93 11.06 -1.19
CA LEU A 105 10.90 9.98 -1.02
C LEU A 105 12.36 10.46 -1.11
N PRO A 106 12.73 11.37 -2.04
CA PRO A 106 14.08 11.96 -2.05
C PRO A 106 14.41 12.70 -0.76
N GLU A 107 13.45 13.43 -0.19
CA GLU A 107 13.67 14.17 1.04
C GLU A 107 13.73 13.26 2.27
N VAL A 108 12.92 12.20 2.31
CA VAL A 108 13.00 11.13 3.32
C VAL A 108 14.38 10.46 3.29
N ASP A 109 14.87 10.06 2.12
CA ASP A 109 16.21 9.48 1.97
C ASP A 109 17.30 10.46 2.39
N ARG A 110 17.20 11.75 1.98
CA ARG A 110 18.15 12.79 2.40
C ARG A 110 18.22 12.93 3.92
N MET A 111 17.07 13.01 4.60
CA MET A 111 17.02 13.14 6.07
C MET A 111 17.59 11.89 6.75
N LEU A 112 17.21 10.69 6.31
CA LEU A 112 17.68 9.44 6.91
C LEU A 112 19.18 9.26 6.70
N ARG A 113 19.72 9.56 5.52
CA ARG A 113 21.18 9.55 5.27
C ARG A 113 21.94 10.51 6.17
N SER A 114 21.36 11.66 6.51
CA SER A 114 22.01 12.64 7.40
C SER A 114 22.28 12.10 8.81
N ILE A 115 21.57 11.04 9.21
CA ILE A 115 21.77 10.34 10.49
C ILE A 115 22.36 8.94 10.33
N GLY A 116 22.88 8.60 9.14
CA GLY A 116 23.49 7.31 8.83
C GLY A 116 22.51 6.16 8.57
N GLU A 117 21.25 6.46 8.28
CA GLU A 117 20.25 5.48 7.87
C GLU A 117 20.10 5.42 6.35
N GLU A 118 19.76 4.25 5.84
CA GLU A 118 19.39 4.05 4.44
C GLU A 118 17.87 3.87 4.30
N TYR A 119 17.33 4.36 3.18
CA TYR A 119 15.94 4.15 2.77
C TYR A 119 15.85 3.94 1.26
N ASN A 120 15.58 2.71 0.85
CA ASN A 120 15.56 2.32 -0.56
C ASN A 120 14.16 2.51 -1.16
N TYR A 121 14.10 3.07 -2.36
CA TYR A 121 12.88 3.22 -3.17
C TYR A 121 13.21 3.24 -4.67
N PRO A 122 12.28 2.87 -5.56
CA PRO A 122 12.52 2.95 -7.00
C PRO A 122 12.71 4.39 -7.45
N ARG A 123 13.73 4.64 -8.27
CA ARG A 123 13.97 5.98 -8.81
C ARG A 123 12.87 6.38 -9.77
N LEU A 124 12.35 7.59 -9.60
CA LEU A 124 11.49 8.22 -10.60
C LEU A 124 12.32 8.54 -11.84
N VAL A 125 11.91 8.00 -12.98
CA VAL A 125 12.55 8.25 -14.27
C VAL A 125 11.80 9.33 -15.03
N TYR A 126 10.47 9.25 -15.06
CA TYR A 126 9.64 10.21 -15.77
C TYR A 126 8.22 10.20 -15.22
N THR A 127 7.53 11.33 -15.33
CA THR A 127 6.11 11.42 -15.05
C THR A 127 5.45 12.47 -15.93
N SER A 128 4.20 12.25 -16.32
CA SER A 128 3.38 13.24 -17.00
C SER A 128 1.90 13.02 -16.71
N THR A 129 1.12 14.11 -16.77
CA THR A 129 -0.36 14.09 -16.77
C THR A 129 -0.94 14.49 -18.13
N THR A 130 -0.11 14.99 -19.06
CA THR A 130 -0.55 15.53 -20.37
C THR A 130 0.43 15.10 -21.47
N PRO A 131 -0.04 14.55 -22.60
CA PRO A 131 -1.43 14.20 -22.92
C PRO A 131 -1.94 12.93 -22.22
N HIS A 132 -1.05 12.20 -21.53
CA HIS A 132 -1.35 10.94 -20.88
C HIS A 132 -0.81 10.94 -19.45
N THR A 133 -1.58 10.37 -18.52
CA THR A 133 -1.16 10.16 -17.14
C THR A 133 -0.30 8.90 -17.03
N ILE A 134 1.00 9.08 -16.76
CA ILE A 134 2.00 8.00 -16.68
C ILE A 134 3.03 8.28 -15.59
N ILE A 135 3.40 7.24 -14.84
CA ILE A 135 4.54 7.21 -13.92
C ILE A 135 5.53 6.17 -14.44
N ILE A 136 6.78 6.56 -14.63
CA ILE A 136 7.87 5.67 -15.05
C ILE A 136 8.90 5.61 -13.94
N LEU A 137 9.10 4.41 -13.41
CA LEU A 137 10.09 4.11 -12.38
C LEU A 137 11.17 3.19 -12.94
N GLU A 138 12.34 3.18 -12.30
CA GLU A 138 13.34 2.14 -12.52
C GLU A 138 12.76 0.77 -12.16
N ASP A 139 12.85 -0.21 -13.06
CA ASP A 139 12.47 -1.59 -12.78
C ASP A 139 13.61 -2.29 -12.03
N ILE A 140 13.44 -2.41 -10.72
CA ILE A 140 14.40 -3.00 -9.80
C ILE A 140 14.37 -4.54 -9.75
N SER A 141 13.53 -5.20 -10.56
CA SER A 141 13.39 -6.66 -10.51
C SER A 141 14.67 -7.42 -10.87
N SER A 142 15.54 -6.83 -11.69
CA SER A 142 16.87 -7.37 -12.02
C SER A 142 17.88 -7.23 -10.88
N GLN A 143 17.59 -6.41 -9.86
CA GLN A 143 18.48 -6.13 -8.72
C GLN A 143 18.23 -7.06 -7.51
N GLY A 144 17.38 -8.07 -7.67
CA GLY A 144 17.10 -9.06 -6.63
C GLY A 144 15.91 -8.73 -5.72
N TRP A 145 15.27 -7.58 -5.90
CA TRP A 145 14.04 -7.21 -5.21
C TRP A 145 12.85 -8.00 -5.72
N ARG A 146 12.14 -8.69 -4.82
CA ARG A 146 11.03 -9.57 -5.18
C ARG A 146 9.87 -9.45 -4.23
N MET A 147 8.65 -9.49 -4.77
CA MET A 147 7.45 -9.68 -3.96
C MET A 147 7.47 -11.08 -3.33
N LYS A 148 7.15 -11.16 -2.04
CA LYS A 148 6.90 -12.41 -1.30
C LYS A 148 5.41 -12.48 -0.95
N GLY A 149 4.90 -13.67 -0.63
CA GLY A 149 3.61 -13.82 0.03
C GLY A 149 3.62 -13.25 1.44
N LEU A 150 2.75 -13.77 2.30
CA LEU A 150 2.75 -13.40 3.72
C LEU A 150 4.10 -13.77 4.37
N ILE A 151 4.52 -12.97 5.35
CA ILE A 151 5.77 -13.18 6.08
C ILE A 151 5.59 -14.26 7.16
N GLU A 152 6.51 -15.23 7.21
CA GLU A 152 6.34 -16.49 7.94
C GLU A 152 7.02 -16.49 9.33
N SER A 153 7.83 -15.47 9.64
CA SER A 153 8.49 -15.33 10.94
C SER A 153 8.56 -13.88 11.42
N PHE A 154 8.73 -13.68 12.72
CA PHE A 154 8.88 -12.35 13.31
C PHE A 154 10.21 -11.69 12.91
N GLU A 155 11.27 -12.47 12.73
CA GLU A 155 12.58 -12.01 12.29
C GLU A 155 12.52 -11.44 10.88
N GLU A 156 11.81 -12.12 9.96
CA GLU A 156 11.59 -11.64 8.59
C GLU A 156 10.73 -10.36 8.52
N MET A 157 9.96 -10.04 9.57
CA MET A 157 9.19 -8.79 9.64
C MET A 157 10.06 -7.56 9.91
N GLN A 158 11.25 -7.74 10.51
CA GLN A 158 12.06 -6.63 11.01
C GLN A 158 12.39 -5.58 9.94
N PRO A 159 12.81 -5.93 8.70
CA PRO A 159 13.09 -4.92 7.68
C PRO A 159 11.86 -4.09 7.30
N THR A 160 10.69 -4.74 7.21
CA THR A 160 9.41 -4.06 6.93
C THR A 160 9.02 -3.11 8.07
N ILE A 161 9.14 -3.57 9.32
CA ILE A 161 8.87 -2.77 10.53
C ILE A 161 9.81 -1.54 10.58
N ASN A 162 11.09 -1.75 10.33
CA ASN A 162 12.10 -0.70 10.38
C ASN A 162 11.81 0.38 9.33
N ASN A 163 11.52 -0.02 8.09
CA ASN A 163 11.36 0.93 7.00
C ASN A 163 10.05 1.73 7.12
N ILE A 164 8.95 1.14 7.61
CA ILE A 164 7.71 1.91 7.82
C ILE A 164 7.84 2.88 8.99
N ALA A 165 8.55 2.47 10.05
CA ALA A 165 8.87 3.36 11.17
C ALA A 165 9.75 4.54 10.75
N LYS A 166 10.77 4.29 9.90
CA LYS A 166 11.63 5.34 9.31
C LYS A 166 10.83 6.30 8.44
N PHE A 167 10.02 5.79 7.52
CA PHE A 167 9.17 6.59 6.63
C PHE A 167 8.22 7.49 7.44
N HIS A 168 7.52 6.90 8.42
CA HIS A 168 6.64 7.62 9.32
C HIS A 168 7.39 8.71 10.12
N ALA A 169 8.51 8.38 10.76
CA ALA A 169 9.28 9.33 11.56
C ALA A 169 9.80 10.50 10.72
N ALA A 170 10.36 10.23 9.53
CA ALA A 170 10.78 11.27 8.59
C ALA A 170 9.60 12.17 8.17
N SER A 171 8.42 11.59 7.92
CA SER A 171 7.23 12.36 7.54
C SER A 171 6.72 13.30 8.64
N VAL A 172 6.90 12.95 9.92
CA VAL A 172 6.58 13.85 11.03
C VAL A 172 7.44 15.11 10.97
N LEU A 173 8.72 14.96 10.67
CA LEU A 173 9.63 16.10 10.53
C LEU A 173 9.30 16.94 9.30
N LEU A 174 8.91 16.34 8.18
CA LEU A 174 8.42 17.07 7.00
C LEU A 174 7.24 17.97 7.35
N ALA A 175 6.23 17.41 8.01
CA ALA A 175 5.04 18.16 8.41
C ALA A 175 5.31 19.20 9.50
N HIS A 176 6.33 18.99 10.32
CA HIS A 176 6.78 19.97 11.30
C HIS A 176 7.43 21.19 10.63
N ASN A 177 8.22 20.95 9.58
CA ASN A 177 8.96 22.00 8.87
C ASN A 177 8.11 22.73 7.82
N ASP A 178 7.03 22.10 7.33
CA ASP A 178 6.10 22.70 6.39
C ASP A 178 4.65 22.64 6.90
N PRO A 179 4.08 23.78 7.35
CA PRO A 179 2.69 23.86 7.81
C PRO A 179 1.64 23.48 6.75
N LEU A 180 1.98 23.49 5.46
CA LEU A 180 1.07 23.12 4.37
C LEU A 180 1.05 21.63 4.09
N PHE A 181 2.03 20.86 4.57
CA PHE A 181 2.21 19.45 4.26
C PHE A 181 0.95 18.63 4.57
N ALA A 182 0.38 18.79 5.76
CA ALA A 182 -0.82 18.06 6.18
C ALA A 182 -2.04 18.37 5.27
N ALA A 183 -2.17 19.60 4.80
CA ALA A 183 -3.25 20.00 3.89
C ALA A 183 -3.01 19.46 2.47
N GLN A 184 -1.77 19.50 1.98
CA GLN A 184 -1.36 18.95 0.69
C GLN A 184 -1.61 17.44 0.60
N TYR A 185 -1.35 16.71 1.69
CA TYR A 185 -1.53 15.26 1.77
C TYR A 185 -2.82 14.86 2.49
N ARG A 186 -3.86 15.70 2.51
CA ARG A 186 -5.14 15.38 3.16
C ARG A 186 -5.64 13.96 2.82
N CYS A 187 -6.13 13.25 3.82
CA CYS A 187 -6.61 11.88 3.66
C CYS A 187 -8.00 11.85 3.01
N THR A 188 -8.12 11.14 1.88
CA THR A 188 -9.39 10.95 1.15
C THR A 188 -9.84 9.49 1.11
N ILE A 189 -9.10 8.59 1.75
CA ILE A 189 -9.34 7.13 1.72
C ILE A 189 -10.78 6.77 2.15
N ALA A 190 -11.32 7.45 3.16
CA ALA A 190 -12.71 7.22 3.58
C ALA A 190 -13.74 7.54 2.48
N ASN A 191 -13.47 8.54 1.62
CA ASN A 191 -14.32 8.85 0.47
C ASN A 191 -14.22 7.78 -0.60
N THR A 192 -13.02 7.26 -0.85
CA THR A 192 -12.81 6.11 -1.75
C THR A 192 -13.59 4.88 -1.29
N PHE A 193 -13.56 4.56 0.01
CA PHE A 193 -14.35 3.42 0.49
C PHE A 193 -15.86 3.69 0.45
N ARG A 194 -16.30 4.94 0.62
CA ARG A 194 -17.70 5.33 0.40
C ARG A 194 -18.13 5.10 -1.05
N SER A 195 -17.28 5.38 -2.05
CA SER A 195 -17.62 5.08 -3.45
C SER A 195 -17.68 3.57 -3.73
N MET A 196 -17.10 2.74 -2.86
CA MET A 196 -17.20 1.27 -2.89
C MET A 196 -18.25 0.72 -1.90
N GLN A 197 -19.31 1.49 -1.63
CA GLN A 197 -20.34 1.08 -0.66
C GLN A 197 -20.98 -0.28 -1.01
N SER A 198 -21.25 -0.56 -2.29
CA SER A 198 -21.85 -1.85 -2.69
C SER A 198 -20.98 -3.06 -2.35
N MET A 199 -19.65 -2.94 -2.47
CA MET A 199 -18.72 -3.98 -2.03
C MET A 199 -18.82 -4.19 -0.52
N SER A 200 -18.80 -3.09 0.25
CA SER A 200 -18.90 -3.15 1.70
C SER A 200 -20.23 -3.79 2.13
N ASP A 201 -21.35 -3.36 1.54
CA ASP A 201 -22.69 -3.90 1.82
C ASP A 201 -22.75 -5.41 1.58
N THR A 202 -22.25 -5.88 0.44
CA THR A 202 -22.20 -7.31 0.10
C THR A 202 -21.27 -8.09 1.02
N CYS A 203 -20.11 -7.54 1.39
CA CYS A 203 -19.19 -8.18 2.33
C CYS A 203 -19.83 -8.31 3.73
N PHE A 204 -20.48 -7.26 4.25
CA PHE A 204 -21.16 -7.33 5.54
C PHE A 204 -22.37 -8.26 5.51
N ALA A 205 -23.17 -8.24 4.44
CA ALA A 205 -24.32 -9.15 4.30
C ALA A 205 -23.88 -10.62 4.27
N SER A 206 -22.83 -10.95 3.50
CA SER A 206 -22.26 -12.31 3.47
C SER A 206 -21.61 -12.68 4.80
N PHE A 207 -20.96 -11.73 5.49
CA PHE A 207 -20.40 -11.95 6.82
C PHE A 207 -21.46 -12.23 7.89
N VAL A 208 -22.63 -11.58 7.83
CA VAL A 208 -23.76 -11.88 8.73
C VAL A 208 -24.27 -13.31 8.54
N LYS A 209 -24.41 -13.78 7.29
CA LYS A 209 -24.74 -15.18 7.01
C LYS A 209 -23.67 -16.12 7.57
N PHE A 210 -22.40 -15.80 7.35
CA PHE A 210 -21.26 -16.56 7.84
C PHE A 210 -21.24 -16.70 9.37
N LEU A 211 -21.56 -15.63 10.11
CA LEU A 211 -21.68 -15.67 11.57
C LEU A 211 -22.75 -16.67 12.02
N ARG A 212 -23.94 -16.61 11.41
CA ARG A 212 -25.09 -17.46 11.76
C ARG A 212 -24.87 -18.93 11.37
N ASP A 213 -24.45 -19.14 10.14
CA ASP A 213 -24.55 -20.45 9.49
C ASP A 213 -23.25 -21.24 9.57
N THR A 214 -22.10 -20.58 9.55
CA THR A 214 -20.78 -21.24 9.56
C THR A 214 -20.13 -21.17 10.93
N LEU A 215 -20.02 -19.98 11.52
CA LEU A 215 -19.38 -19.82 12.84
C LEU A 215 -20.28 -20.23 13.99
N LYS A 216 -21.60 -20.28 13.77
CA LYS A 216 -22.62 -20.57 14.79
C LYS A 216 -22.56 -19.57 15.95
N LEU A 217 -22.39 -18.29 15.63
CA LEU A 217 -22.34 -17.15 16.54
C LEU A 217 -23.48 -16.14 16.23
N PRO A 218 -24.77 -16.56 16.26
CA PRO A 218 -25.89 -15.68 15.94
C PRO A 218 -26.00 -14.47 16.88
N GLU A 219 -25.44 -14.55 18.09
CA GLU A 219 -25.41 -13.47 19.07
C GLU A 219 -24.60 -12.25 18.61
N LEU A 220 -23.65 -12.40 17.68
CA LEU A 220 -22.85 -11.30 17.14
C LEU A 220 -23.52 -10.57 15.97
N VAL A 221 -24.61 -11.11 15.43
CA VAL A 221 -25.25 -10.57 14.21
C VAL A 221 -25.72 -9.13 14.43
N GLU A 222 -26.43 -8.85 15.52
CA GLU A 222 -26.96 -7.52 15.81
C GLU A 222 -25.84 -6.48 15.95
N SER A 223 -24.76 -6.84 16.67
CA SER A 223 -23.60 -5.95 16.86
C SER A 223 -22.89 -5.65 15.54
N VAL A 224 -22.77 -6.63 14.64
CA VAL A 224 -22.15 -6.45 13.31
C VAL A 224 -23.05 -5.66 12.37
N GLU A 225 -24.38 -5.85 12.41
CA GLU A 225 -25.31 -5.03 11.63
C GLU A 225 -25.28 -3.56 12.09
N LYS A 226 -25.26 -3.32 13.41
CA LYS A 226 -25.04 -1.97 13.98
C LYS A 226 -23.68 -1.40 13.60
N PHE A 227 -22.65 -2.24 13.55
CA PHE A 227 -21.34 -1.83 13.07
C PHE A 227 -21.44 -1.30 11.63
N HIS A 228 -22.09 -2.07 10.75
CA HIS A 228 -22.27 -1.74 9.35
C HIS A 228 -23.09 -0.46 9.15
N GLN A 229 -24.17 -0.27 9.91
CA GLN A 229 -25.04 0.91 9.80
C GLN A 229 -24.32 2.24 10.07
N GLN A 230 -23.23 2.25 10.84
CA GLN A 230 -22.44 3.46 11.13
C GLN A 230 -21.04 3.39 10.49
N LEU A 231 -20.85 2.52 9.49
CA LEU A 231 -19.57 2.28 8.83
C LEU A 231 -18.96 3.58 8.29
N ASP A 232 -19.75 4.42 7.62
CA ASP A 232 -19.25 5.66 7.02
C ASP A 232 -18.61 6.60 8.05
N GLY A 233 -19.30 6.85 9.16
CA GLY A 233 -18.78 7.68 10.25
C GLY A 233 -17.56 7.05 10.93
N ARG A 234 -17.53 5.71 11.05
CA ARG A 234 -16.36 4.98 11.57
C ARG A 234 -15.14 5.13 10.67
N LEU A 235 -15.31 5.00 9.35
CA LEU A 235 -14.21 5.15 8.39
C LEU A 235 -13.71 6.60 8.37
N GLN A 236 -14.60 7.59 8.35
CA GLN A 236 -14.20 8.99 8.46
C GLN A 236 -13.37 9.26 9.72
N ALA A 237 -13.81 8.76 10.88
CA ALA A 237 -13.08 8.92 12.14
C ALA A 237 -11.72 8.21 12.10
N ALA A 238 -11.65 6.99 11.54
CA ALA A 238 -10.45 6.18 11.51
C ALA A 238 -9.34 6.73 10.62
N TYR A 239 -9.70 7.35 9.50
CA TYR A 239 -8.75 7.97 8.57
C TYR A 239 -8.45 9.44 8.88
N SER A 240 -9.16 10.04 9.84
CA SER A 240 -8.91 11.41 10.31
C SER A 240 -7.60 11.50 11.10
N THR A 241 -7.09 12.72 11.25
CA THR A 241 -5.92 12.98 12.08
C THR A 241 -6.22 12.71 13.55
N SER A 242 -5.34 12.00 14.24
CA SER A 242 -5.41 11.79 15.68
C SER A 242 -5.02 13.06 16.44
N THR A 243 -5.69 13.30 17.56
CA THR A 243 -5.29 14.32 18.55
C THR A 243 -4.49 13.72 19.71
N THR A 244 -4.32 12.40 19.74
CA THR A 244 -3.75 11.68 20.90
C THR A 244 -2.50 10.87 20.59
N CYS A 245 -2.23 10.60 19.31
CA CYS A 245 -1.01 9.95 18.84
C CYS A 245 -0.39 10.75 17.67
N ALA A 246 0.78 10.34 17.19
CA ALA A 246 1.40 10.96 16.03
C ALA A 246 0.54 10.78 14.77
N ASN A 247 0.42 11.87 14.02
CA ASN A 247 0.03 11.82 12.62
C ASN A 247 1.29 11.73 11.78
N VAL A 248 1.21 10.96 10.71
CA VAL A 248 2.30 10.64 9.81
C VAL A 248 1.75 10.65 8.39
N LEU A 249 2.64 10.73 7.41
CA LEU A 249 2.28 10.33 6.06
C LEU A 249 2.22 8.80 6.06
N ILE A 250 1.01 8.26 6.08
CA ILE A 250 0.79 6.82 5.92
C ILE A 250 1.04 6.42 4.48
N HIS A 251 1.45 5.18 4.24
CA HIS A 251 1.38 4.53 2.94
C HIS A 251 -0.09 4.37 2.49
N GLY A 252 -0.97 3.94 3.41
CA GLY A 252 -2.42 3.84 3.20
C GLY A 252 -2.90 2.57 2.49
N ASP A 253 -2.01 1.90 1.74
CA ASP A 253 -2.26 0.59 1.13
C ASP A 253 -1.13 -0.41 1.47
N PHE A 254 -0.81 -0.54 2.75
CA PHE A 254 0.45 -1.15 3.22
C PHE A 254 0.40 -2.70 3.33
N HIS A 255 -0.02 -3.40 2.27
CA HIS A 255 -0.15 -4.86 2.27
C HIS A 255 1.03 -5.58 1.58
N PHE A 256 1.17 -6.90 1.81
CA PHE A 256 2.29 -7.72 1.30
C PHE A 256 2.58 -7.59 -0.21
N LYS A 257 1.57 -7.36 -1.06
CA LYS A 257 1.77 -7.16 -2.51
C LYS A 257 2.44 -5.83 -2.89
N ASN A 258 2.46 -4.86 -1.98
CA ASN A 258 3.13 -3.56 -2.18
C ASN A 258 4.52 -3.54 -1.52
N LEU A 259 5.03 -4.72 -1.12
CA LEU A 259 6.34 -4.89 -0.53
C LEU A 259 7.25 -5.69 -1.46
N LEU A 260 8.46 -5.19 -1.68
CA LEU A 260 9.52 -5.88 -2.39
C LEU A 260 10.65 -6.18 -1.40
N HIS A 261 11.04 -7.44 -1.29
CA HIS A 261 12.04 -7.91 -0.36
C HIS A 261 13.35 -8.18 -1.07
N LEU A 262 14.46 -7.74 -0.48
CA LEU A 262 15.79 -8.18 -0.86
C LEU A 262 16.20 -9.33 0.05
N GLN A 263 16.53 -10.47 -0.53
CA GLN A 263 16.95 -11.66 0.20
C GLN A 263 18.44 -11.93 0.01
N ARG A 264 19.12 -12.31 1.11
CA ARG A 264 20.45 -12.90 1.08
C ARG A 264 20.38 -14.25 1.77
N ALA A 265 20.69 -15.32 1.03
CA ALA A 265 20.33 -16.68 1.43
C ALA A 265 18.83 -16.75 1.77
N ASP A 266 18.48 -17.29 2.94
CA ASP A 266 17.09 -17.49 3.37
C ASP A 266 16.56 -16.36 4.27
N GLN A 267 17.22 -15.20 4.31
CA GLN A 267 16.82 -14.07 5.15
C GLN A 267 16.47 -12.83 4.32
N ILE A 268 15.37 -12.18 4.70
CA ILE A 268 15.04 -10.84 4.21
C ILE A 268 15.99 -9.86 4.88
N VAL A 269 16.82 -9.18 4.08
CA VAL A 269 17.77 -8.19 4.58
C VAL A 269 17.26 -6.77 4.44
N ASP A 270 16.32 -6.54 3.53
CA ASP A 270 15.67 -5.23 3.36
C ASP A 270 14.27 -5.38 2.73
N THR A 271 13.39 -4.39 2.96
CA THR A 271 12.05 -4.31 2.38
C THR A 271 11.81 -2.91 1.78
N MET A 272 11.51 -2.85 0.50
CA MET A 272 11.13 -1.63 -0.21
C MET A 272 9.61 -1.56 -0.40
N PHE A 273 9.03 -0.37 -0.28
CA PHE A 273 7.60 -0.16 -0.55
C PHE A 273 7.40 0.44 -1.93
N VAL A 274 6.29 0.06 -2.57
CA VAL A 274 5.85 0.55 -3.87
C VAL A 274 4.36 0.86 -3.82
N ASP A 275 3.85 1.58 -4.83
CA ASP A 275 2.43 1.96 -4.94
C ASP A 275 1.95 2.91 -3.82
N TYR A 276 2.53 4.11 -3.78
CA TYR A 276 2.22 5.16 -2.79
C TYR A 276 0.95 5.96 -3.11
N GLN A 277 0.06 5.42 -3.96
CA GLN A 277 -1.10 6.16 -4.46
C GLN A 277 -2.08 6.57 -3.34
N MET A 278 -2.16 5.82 -2.25
CA MET A 278 -3.05 6.13 -1.11
C MET A 278 -2.37 6.99 -0.02
N SER A 279 -1.12 7.40 -0.22
CA SER A 279 -0.33 8.03 0.85
C SER A 279 -0.92 9.35 1.34
N SER A 280 -1.24 9.41 2.63
CA SER A 280 -2.06 10.49 3.19
C SER A 280 -1.61 10.89 4.58
N TRP A 281 -1.89 12.12 4.99
CA TRP A 281 -1.65 12.56 6.37
C TRP A 281 -2.76 12.04 7.28
N SER A 282 -2.42 11.10 8.17
CA SER A 282 -3.38 10.43 9.06
C SER A 282 -2.69 9.87 10.31
N SER A 283 -3.44 9.22 11.19
CA SER A 283 -2.89 8.49 12.33
C SER A 283 -1.99 7.34 11.84
N GLN A 284 -0.82 7.18 12.46
CA GLN A 284 0.09 6.07 12.14
C GLN A 284 -0.54 4.67 12.32
N VAL A 285 -1.63 4.59 13.08
CA VAL A 285 -2.36 3.35 13.34
C VAL A 285 -2.95 2.72 12.08
N VAL A 286 -3.25 3.50 11.03
CA VAL A 286 -3.78 2.98 9.77
C VAL A 286 -2.85 1.91 9.19
N ASP A 287 -1.58 2.24 8.98
CA ASP A 287 -0.60 1.27 8.47
C ASP A 287 -0.19 0.22 9.51
N LEU A 288 -0.31 0.50 10.82
CA LEU A 288 -0.02 -0.51 11.85
C LEU A 288 -1.05 -1.63 11.89
N TYR A 289 -2.30 -1.39 11.50
CA TYR A 289 -3.23 -2.49 11.27
C TYR A 289 -2.73 -3.34 10.12
N TYR A 290 -2.44 -2.76 8.95
CA TYR A 290 -1.86 -3.51 7.83
C TYR A 290 -0.60 -4.30 8.23
N LEU A 291 0.31 -3.69 8.98
CA LEU A 291 1.54 -4.30 9.48
C LEU A 291 1.29 -5.53 10.36
N THR A 292 0.17 -5.57 11.08
CA THR A 292 -0.18 -6.70 11.95
C THR A 292 -1.07 -7.74 11.29
N TYR A 293 -1.87 -7.41 10.27
CA TYR A 293 -2.82 -8.36 9.67
C TYR A 293 -2.74 -8.54 8.15
N MET A 294 -2.09 -7.69 7.36
CA MET A 294 -1.96 -7.87 5.90
C MET A 294 -0.58 -8.28 5.43
N ILE A 295 0.42 -8.27 6.30
CA ILE A 295 1.81 -8.58 5.96
C ILE A 295 2.22 -9.95 6.51
N PRO A 296 2.07 -10.24 7.81
CA PRO A 296 2.47 -11.53 8.36
C PRO A 296 1.42 -12.63 8.12
N GLU A 297 1.84 -13.89 8.24
CA GLU A 297 0.92 -15.01 8.47
C GLU A 297 0.15 -14.82 9.78
N GLN A 298 -1.01 -15.47 9.89
CA GLN A 298 -1.83 -15.38 11.10
C GLN A 298 -1.09 -15.94 12.33
N SER A 299 -0.25 -16.97 12.16
CA SER A 299 0.61 -17.55 13.21
C SER A 299 1.60 -16.53 13.81
N VAL A 300 2.25 -15.74 12.95
CA VAL A 300 3.19 -14.69 13.35
C VAL A 300 2.46 -13.55 14.08
N LYS A 301 1.32 -13.10 13.56
CA LYS A 301 0.47 -12.13 14.29
C LYS A 301 0.10 -12.66 15.66
N ASP A 302 -0.37 -13.90 15.72
CA ASP A 302 -0.85 -14.54 16.93
C ASP A 302 0.20 -14.66 18.03
N GLY A 303 1.46 -14.89 17.66
CA GLY A 303 2.59 -14.98 18.58
C GLY A 303 3.25 -13.65 18.92
N HIS A 304 3.26 -12.70 17.97
CA HIS A 304 4.17 -11.55 18.03
C HIS A 304 3.51 -10.19 17.77
N ARG A 305 2.18 -10.06 17.76
CA ARG A 305 1.49 -8.77 17.50
C ARG A 305 2.05 -7.63 18.36
N ASP A 306 2.21 -7.85 19.66
CA ASP A 306 2.68 -6.81 20.57
C ASP A 306 4.17 -6.50 20.37
N GLU A 307 4.97 -7.50 20.00
CA GLU A 307 6.39 -7.32 19.65
C GLU A 307 6.57 -6.56 18.34
N ILE A 308 5.70 -6.77 17.35
CA ILE A 308 5.67 -6.00 16.09
C ILE A 308 5.40 -4.53 16.38
N ILE A 309 4.35 -4.23 17.16
CA ILE A 309 4.00 -2.84 17.52
C ILE A 309 5.10 -2.20 18.36
N TYR A 310 5.69 -2.94 19.31
CA TYR A 310 6.79 -2.45 20.13
C TYR A 310 8.04 -2.15 19.31
N SER A 311 8.40 -3.03 18.36
CA SER A 311 9.56 -2.86 17.48
C SER A 311 9.39 -1.63 16.59
N TYR A 312 8.20 -1.45 15.99
CA TYR A 312 7.85 -0.23 15.26
C TYR A 312 8.04 1.01 16.13
N TYR A 313 7.44 1.02 17.34
CA TYR A 313 7.49 2.17 18.24
C TYR A 313 8.92 2.57 18.60
N ARG A 314 9.76 1.57 18.89
CA ARG A 314 11.17 1.80 19.22
C ARG A 314 11.91 2.50 18.09
N VAL A 315 11.81 1.98 16.87
CA VAL A 315 12.49 2.56 15.70
C VAL A 315 11.93 3.94 15.39
N PHE A 316 10.60 4.10 15.40
CA PHE A 316 9.95 5.38 15.15
C PHE A 316 10.45 6.47 16.11
N ARG A 317 10.48 6.16 17.42
CA ARG A 317 10.99 7.07 18.45
C ARG A 317 12.48 7.37 18.24
N GLU A 318 13.29 6.34 18.02
CA GLU A 318 14.74 6.49 17.84
C GLU A 318 15.06 7.39 16.64
N ILE A 319 14.37 7.20 15.51
CA ILE A 319 14.57 8.03 14.31
C ILE A 319 14.17 9.48 14.56
N LEU A 320 13.05 9.74 15.24
CA LEU A 320 12.68 11.11 15.62
C LEU A 320 13.72 11.79 16.52
N GLU A 321 14.25 11.06 17.51
CA GLU A 321 15.30 11.57 18.40
C GLU A 321 16.59 11.88 17.63
N ARG A 322 17.01 10.99 16.72
CA ARG A 322 18.22 11.17 15.90
C ARG A 322 18.08 12.28 14.85
N LEU A 323 16.86 12.50 14.34
CA LEU A 323 16.54 13.62 13.47
C LEU A 323 16.37 14.96 14.23
N ASN A 324 16.59 14.97 15.55
CA ASN A 324 16.41 16.15 16.41
C ASN A 324 15.00 16.77 16.33
N PHE A 325 13.96 15.93 16.27
CA PHE A 325 12.58 16.42 16.26
C PHE A 325 12.25 17.16 17.57
N GLU A 326 11.84 18.42 17.45
CA GLU A 326 11.57 19.30 18.61
C GLU A 326 10.13 19.18 19.15
N GLY A 327 9.26 18.43 18.48
CA GLY A 327 7.88 18.22 18.92
C GLY A 327 7.70 17.10 19.95
N ARG A 328 6.45 16.90 20.38
CA ARG A 328 6.11 15.80 21.31
C ARG A 328 6.20 14.45 20.57
N ILE A 329 7.08 13.57 21.05
CA ILE A 329 7.08 12.16 20.66
C ILE A 329 6.03 11.41 21.51
N PRO A 330 5.04 10.72 20.91
CA PRO A 330 4.07 9.93 21.66
C PRO A 330 4.73 8.81 22.49
N THR A 331 4.10 8.43 23.59
CA THR A 331 4.49 7.25 24.36
C THR A 331 3.95 5.97 23.74
N LEU A 332 4.49 4.81 24.11
CA LEU A 332 3.91 3.52 23.72
C LEU A 332 2.46 3.37 24.21
N ILE A 333 2.14 3.96 25.38
CA ILE A 333 0.77 3.96 25.92
C ILE A 333 -0.17 4.79 25.04
N ASP A 334 0.27 5.95 24.56
CA ASP A 334 -0.50 6.77 23.61
C ASP A 334 -0.82 5.96 22.35
N LEU A 335 0.18 5.27 21.79
CA LEU A 335 0.02 4.43 20.60
C LEU A 335 -0.93 3.24 20.85
N GLN A 336 -0.75 2.51 21.94
CA GLN A 336 -1.62 1.36 22.27
C GLN A 336 -3.07 1.81 22.52
N THR A 337 -3.25 2.98 23.12
CA THR A 337 -4.59 3.55 23.32
C THR A 337 -5.24 3.90 21.99
N GLU A 338 -4.47 4.49 21.06
CA GLU A 338 -4.98 4.81 19.72
C GLU A 338 -5.31 3.54 18.90
N LEU A 339 -4.47 2.50 18.99
CA LEU A 339 -4.73 1.17 18.40
C LEU A 339 -6.01 0.53 18.94
N LEU A 340 -6.42 0.83 20.17
CA LEU A 340 -7.69 0.35 20.71
C LEU A 340 -8.86 1.23 20.23
N ARG A 341 -8.72 2.56 20.27
CA ARG A 341 -9.74 3.51 19.83
C ARG A 341 -10.12 3.31 18.36
N GLN A 342 -9.13 3.06 17.51
CA GLN A 342 -9.33 2.88 16.07
C GLN A 342 -9.64 1.43 15.66
N GLY A 343 -9.88 0.53 16.63
CA GLY A 343 -10.05 -0.90 16.36
C GLY A 343 -11.20 -1.25 15.41
N SER A 344 -12.15 -0.32 15.22
CA SER A 344 -13.17 -0.41 14.17
C SER A 344 -12.58 -0.55 12.77
N LEU A 345 -11.46 0.13 12.48
CA LEU A 345 -10.78 0.03 11.20
C LEU A 345 -10.25 -1.38 10.96
N GLU A 346 -9.60 -1.97 11.97
CA GLU A 346 -9.11 -3.34 11.89
C GLU A 346 -10.27 -4.32 11.64
N PHE A 347 -11.39 -4.16 12.34
CA PHE A 347 -12.56 -5.02 12.14
C PHE A 347 -13.14 -4.89 10.72
N PHE A 348 -13.30 -3.65 10.21
CA PHE A 348 -13.73 -3.41 8.84
C PHE A 348 -12.82 -4.12 7.84
N HIS A 349 -11.51 -3.97 8.00
CA HIS A 349 -10.52 -4.62 7.16
C HIS A 349 -10.60 -6.16 7.21
N TYR A 350 -10.89 -6.75 8.38
CA TYR A 350 -11.12 -8.19 8.49
C TYR A 350 -12.36 -8.64 7.72
N VAL A 351 -13.46 -7.90 7.79
CA VAL A 351 -14.71 -8.26 7.08
C VAL A 351 -14.54 -8.11 5.56
N VAL A 352 -13.88 -7.04 5.11
CA VAL A 352 -13.86 -6.66 3.69
C VAL A 352 -12.62 -7.17 2.95
N PHE A 353 -11.42 -7.04 3.51
CA PHE A 353 -10.16 -7.25 2.78
C PHE A 353 -9.36 -8.47 3.20
N SER A 354 -9.55 -8.99 4.42
CA SER A 354 -8.74 -10.15 4.85
C SER A 354 -8.95 -11.39 3.99
N ALA A 355 -10.07 -11.46 3.24
CA ALA A 355 -10.32 -12.48 2.22
C ALA A 355 -9.16 -12.65 1.24
N PHE A 356 -8.52 -11.54 0.85
CA PHE A 356 -7.43 -11.51 -0.11
C PHE A 356 -6.17 -12.25 0.36
N ARG A 357 -6.09 -12.59 1.66
CA ARG A 357 -5.02 -13.43 2.23
C ARG A 357 -5.23 -14.92 1.98
N TYR A 358 -6.45 -15.35 1.71
CA TYR A 358 -6.86 -16.77 1.68
C TYR A 358 -7.30 -17.23 0.29
N ILE A 359 -7.23 -16.36 -0.71
CA ILE A 359 -7.69 -16.63 -2.06
C ILE A 359 -6.63 -16.23 -3.08
N ASP A 360 -6.60 -16.98 -4.18
CA ASP A 360 -5.82 -16.61 -5.35
C ASP A 360 -6.60 -15.56 -6.17
N LEU A 361 -6.15 -14.30 -6.11
CA LEU A 361 -6.81 -13.19 -6.82
C LEU A 361 -6.78 -13.36 -8.35
N SER A 362 -5.90 -14.20 -8.90
CA SER A 362 -5.90 -14.49 -10.34
C SER A 362 -7.12 -15.32 -10.79
N THR A 363 -7.85 -15.93 -9.83
CA THR A 363 -9.03 -16.75 -10.06
C THR A 363 -10.35 -16.05 -9.71
N VAL A 364 -10.27 -14.80 -9.24
CA VAL A 364 -11.41 -14.02 -8.74
C VAL A 364 -11.69 -12.89 -9.72
N ASP A 365 -12.96 -12.70 -10.07
CA ASP A 365 -13.38 -11.50 -10.78
C ASP A 365 -13.37 -10.31 -9.81
N LEU A 366 -12.24 -9.60 -9.79
CA LEU A 366 -12.03 -8.44 -8.91
C LEU A 366 -13.00 -7.30 -9.23
N GLU A 367 -13.37 -7.09 -10.49
CA GLU A 367 -14.35 -6.06 -10.84
C GLU A 367 -15.72 -6.41 -10.26
N ALA A 368 -16.17 -7.67 -10.42
CA ALA A 368 -17.41 -8.13 -9.80
C ALA A 368 -17.36 -8.02 -8.26
N PHE A 369 -16.22 -8.31 -7.64
CA PHE A 369 -16.03 -8.17 -6.20
C PHE A 369 -16.16 -6.70 -5.75
N PHE A 370 -15.41 -5.77 -6.36
CA PHE A 370 -15.47 -4.34 -6.03
C PHE A 370 -16.81 -3.68 -6.36
N LEU A 371 -17.57 -4.25 -7.31
CA LEU A 371 -18.94 -3.81 -7.60
C LEU A 371 -19.99 -4.42 -6.64
N GLY A 372 -19.59 -5.31 -5.71
CA GLY A 372 -20.49 -5.98 -4.77
C GLY A 372 -21.33 -7.10 -5.40
N ARG A 373 -20.93 -7.62 -6.56
CA ARG A 373 -21.62 -8.69 -7.30
C ARG A 373 -21.13 -10.10 -6.96
N LEU A 374 -20.05 -10.19 -6.17
CA LEU A 374 -19.48 -11.45 -5.71
C LEU A 374 -19.46 -11.46 -4.17
N GLU A 375 -19.96 -12.52 -3.56
CA GLU A 375 -19.81 -12.73 -2.12
C GLU A 375 -18.34 -13.01 -1.78
N ASN A 376 -17.94 -12.78 -0.52
CA ASN A 376 -16.57 -13.01 -0.08
C ASN A 376 -16.18 -14.51 -0.25
N PRO A 377 -15.24 -14.84 -1.15
CA PRO A 377 -14.91 -16.23 -1.48
C PRO A 377 -14.04 -16.92 -0.42
N ALA A 378 -13.55 -16.19 0.59
CA ALA A 378 -12.76 -16.75 1.68
C ALA A 378 -13.63 -17.37 2.79
N LEU A 379 -14.94 -17.07 2.84
CA LEU A 379 -15.82 -17.49 3.93
C LEU A 379 -15.91 -19.01 4.10
N GLU A 380 -15.63 -19.79 3.06
CA GLU A 380 -15.66 -21.26 3.10
C GLU A 380 -14.28 -21.88 3.44
N LYS A 381 -13.22 -21.08 3.49
CA LYS A 381 -11.85 -21.56 3.75
C LYS A 381 -11.67 -21.89 5.23
N LYS A 382 -11.09 -23.06 5.52
CA LYS A 382 -10.90 -23.53 6.91
C LYS A 382 -9.99 -22.59 7.69
N GLU A 383 -8.95 -22.10 7.04
CA GLU A 383 -7.95 -21.17 7.57
C GLU A 383 -8.62 -19.84 7.95
N PHE A 384 -9.47 -19.31 7.06
CA PHE A 384 -10.26 -18.10 7.31
C PHE A 384 -11.22 -18.29 8.48
N ILE A 385 -11.95 -19.42 8.54
CA ILE A 385 -12.85 -19.75 9.65
C ILE A 385 -12.11 -19.78 10.98
N GLN A 386 -10.92 -20.38 11.03
CA GLN A 386 -10.11 -20.44 12.25
C GLN A 386 -9.63 -19.05 12.68
N ALA A 387 -9.12 -18.25 11.74
CA ALA A 387 -8.70 -16.88 12.01
C ALA A 387 -9.85 -16.04 12.55
N MET A 388 -11.02 -16.08 11.90
CA MET A 388 -12.19 -15.30 12.32
C MET A 388 -12.70 -15.67 13.70
N LYS A 389 -12.71 -16.96 14.09
CA LYS A 389 -13.09 -17.37 15.45
C LYS A 389 -12.21 -16.73 16.53
N LYS A 390 -10.91 -16.61 16.26
CA LYS A 390 -9.96 -15.99 17.19
C LYS A 390 -10.13 -14.47 17.22
N GLU A 391 -10.19 -13.85 16.05
CA GLU A 391 -10.23 -12.39 15.92
C GLU A 391 -11.56 -11.80 16.42
N LEU A 392 -12.70 -12.44 16.13
CA LEU A 392 -14.00 -11.99 16.66
C LEU A 392 -14.04 -11.98 18.19
N LYS A 393 -13.46 -13.00 18.83
CA LYS A 393 -13.34 -13.04 20.29
C LYS A 393 -12.51 -11.87 20.82
N ARG A 394 -11.40 -11.53 20.14
CA ARG A 394 -10.58 -10.38 20.49
C ARG A 394 -11.34 -9.07 20.32
N PHE A 395 -12.00 -8.86 19.17
CA PHE A 395 -12.79 -7.66 18.91
C PHE A 395 -13.93 -7.47 19.92
N LEU A 396 -14.59 -8.56 20.33
CA LEU A 396 -15.59 -8.53 21.40
C LEU A 396 -14.98 -8.09 22.74
N HIS A 397 -13.87 -8.71 23.16
CA HIS A 397 -13.21 -8.38 24.43
C HIS A 397 -12.63 -6.95 24.46
N GLN A 398 -12.31 -6.40 23.30
CA GLN A 398 -11.86 -5.01 23.14
C GLN A 398 -13.02 -4.00 23.06
N GLY A 399 -14.27 -4.48 22.99
CA GLY A 399 -15.46 -3.63 22.88
C GLY A 399 -15.65 -3.01 21.49
N ILE A 400 -15.00 -3.55 20.46
CA ILE A 400 -15.09 -3.07 19.07
C ILE A 400 -16.40 -3.50 18.42
N ILE A 401 -16.84 -4.72 18.73
CA ILE A 401 -18.16 -5.27 18.39
C ILE A 401 -18.88 -5.59 19.69
N ASN A 402 -19.86 -4.77 20.07
CA ASN A 402 -20.70 -4.96 21.26
C ASN A 402 -22.13 -4.54 20.93
#